data_AF-A0A6D0IK81-F1
#
_entry.id   AF-A0A6D0IK81-F1
#
_cell.length_a   1.000
_cell.length_b   1.000
_cell.length_c   1.000
_cell.angle_alpha   90.00
_cell.angle_beta   90.00
_cell.angle_gamma   90.00
#
_symmetry.space_group_name_H-M   'P 1'
#
loop_
_entity.id
_entity.type
_entity.pdbx_description
1 polymer ?
#
loop_
_entity_poly.entity_id
_entity_poly.type
_entity_poly.pdbx_seq_one_letter_code
_entity_poly.pdbx_strand_id
1 'polypeptide(L)'
;MDLKERGIPLVGTYCTFMPQEIPMAAGAVVVSLCSTSDETIEEAEKDLPRNLCPLIKSSYGFGKTDKCPYFYFSDLVVGETTCDGKKKMYEYMAEFKPVHVMQLPNSVKDDASRALWKAEMLRLQKAVEERFGHEISEDALRDAIALKNRERRALANFYHLGQLNPPALSGSDILKV
;
A
#
# COMPACT_ATOMS: atom_id res chain seq x y z
N MET A 1 -7.92 -14.19 -9.76
CA MET A 1 -8.25 -15.62 -9.66
C MET A 1 -7.00 -16.47 -9.81
N ASP A 2 -6.23 -16.37 -10.90
CA ASP A 2 -4.97 -17.12 -11.09
C ASP A 2 -3.98 -17.04 -9.91
N LEU A 3 -3.68 -15.85 -9.38
CA LEU A 3 -2.73 -15.71 -8.26
C LEU A 3 -3.18 -16.44 -6.98
N LYS A 4 -4.48 -16.39 -6.67
CA LYS A 4 -5.04 -17.08 -5.50
C LYS A 4 -5.11 -18.58 -5.68
N GLU A 5 -5.46 -19.03 -6.88
CA GLU A 5 -5.45 -20.45 -7.26
C GLU A 5 -4.03 -21.04 -7.19
N ARG A 6 -3.01 -20.22 -7.49
CA ARG A 6 -1.59 -20.57 -7.35
C ARG A 6 -1.03 -20.42 -5.94
N GLY A 7 -1.87 -20.03 -4.97
CA GLY A 7 -1.46 -19.84 -3.57
C GLY A 7 -0.52 -18.67 -3.33
N ILE A 8 -0.45 -17.69 -4.24
CA ILE A 8 0.41 -16.51 -4.10
C ILE A 8 -0.27 -15.51 -3.15
N PRO A 9 0.39 -15.13 -2.02
CA PRO A 9 -0.18 -14.19 -1.07
C PRO A 9 -0.35 -12.79 -1.67
N LEU A 10 -1.32 -12.03 -1.16
CA LEU A 10 -1.60 -10.67 -1.62
C LEU A 10 -1.62 -9.69 -0.45
N VAL A 11 -0.82 -8.62 -0.56
CA VAL A 11 -0.72 -7.57 0.46
C VAL A 11 -1.23 -6.25 -0.11
N GLY A 12 -2.27 -5.72 0.52
CA GLY A 12 -2.85 -4.43 0.17
C GLY A 12 -2.13 -3.27 0.84
N THR A 13 -1.95 -2.15 0.13
CA THR A 13 -1.41 -0.90 0.68
C THR A 13 -2.21 0.31 0.22
N TYR A 14 -2.14 1.38 1.02
CA TYR A 14 -2.76 2.68 0.72
C TYR A 14 -1.74 3.82 0.63
N CYS A 15 -0.44 3.56 0.80
CA CYS A 15 0.57 4.60 0.73
C CYS A 15 1.88 4.08 0.15
N THR A 16 2.67 5.01 -0.38
CA THR A 16 3.98 4.72 -0.97
C THR A 16 5.08 4.53 0.09
N PHE A 17 4.79 4.83 1.37
CA PHE A 17 5.73 4.63 2.46
C PHE A 17 5.87 3.16 2.88
N MET A 18 4.84 2.33 2.66
CA MET A 18 4.95 0.89 2.88
C MET A 18 6.12 0.32 2.07
N PRO A 19 7.12 -0.31 2.72
CA PRO A 19 8.26 -0.92 2.04
C PRO A 19 7.82 -2.21 1.33
N GLN A 20 7.32 -2.08 0.10
CA GLN A 20 6.78 -3.17 -0.72
C GLN A 20 7.75 -4.35 -0.88
N GLU A 21 9.04 -4.06 -0.80
CA GLU A 21 10.10 -5.05 -0.85
C GLU A 21 9.97 -6.15 0.22
N ILE A 22 9.45 -5.83 1.41
CA ILE A 22 9.30 -6.79 2.51
C ILE A 22 8.27 -7.88 2.16
N PRO A 23 6.99 -7.57 1.86
CA PRO A 23 6.03 -8.59 1.44
C PRO A 23 6.42 -9.27 0.12
N MET A 24 7.06 -8.56 -0.82
CA MET A 24 7.56 -9.17 -2.05
C MET A 24 8.64 -10.23 -1.79
N ALA A 25 9.55 -9.98 -0.85
CA ALA A 25 10.57 -10.95 -0.45
C ALA A 25 9.97 -12.18 0.24
N ALA A 26 8.75 -12.05 0.80
CA ALA A 26 7.95 -13.18 1.26
C ALA A 26 7.13 -13.87 0.14
N GLY A 27 7.39 -13.55 -1.13
CA GLY A 27 6.66 -14.11 -2.27
C GLY A 27 5.26 -13.54 -2.48
N ALA A 28 4.88 -12.47 -1.77
CA ALA A 28 3.58 -11.83 -1.93
C ALA A 28 3.55 -10.82 -3.07
N VAL A 29 2.38 -10.65 -3.68
CA VAL A 29 2.10 -9.55 -4.60
C VAL A 29 1.55 -8.37 -3.81
N VAL A 30 2.08 -7.17 -4.08
CA VAL A 30 1.60 -5.93 -3.45
C VAL A 30 0.63 -5.21 -4.39
N VAL A 31 -0.52 -4.78 -3.87
CA VAL A 31 -1.52 -4.02 -4.62
C VAL A 31 -1.88 -2.71 -3.92
N SER A 32 -2.02 -1.64 -4.71
CA SER A 32 -2.59 -0.38 -4.21
C SER A 32 -4.10 -0.51 -4.12
N LEU A 33 -4.66 -0.11 -2.98
CA LEU A 33 -6.09 -0.20 -2.68
C LEU A 33 -6.79 1.17 -2.66
N CYS A 34 -6.07 2.27 -2.86
CA CYS A 34 -6.65 3.60 -2.94
C CYS A 34 -7.64 3.67 -4.11
N SER A 35 -8.91 3.95 -3.82
CA SER A 35 -9.95 4.15 -4.82
C SER A 35 -10.27 5.63 -5.03
N THR A 36 -10.58 5.98 -6.27
CA THR A 36 -11.01 7.33 -6.70
C THR A 36 -12.44 7.35 -7.23
N SER A 37 -13.21 6.28 -7.02
CA SER A 37 -14.62 6.19 -7.42
C SER A 37 -15.54 6.56 -6.26
N ASP A 38 -16.57 7.36 -6.54
CA ASP A 38 -17.53 7.81 -5.51
C ASP A 38 -18.57 6.74 -5.13
N GLU A 39 -18.61 5.61 -5.86
CA GLU A 39 -19.64 4.57 -5.77
C GLU A 39 -19.95 4.08 -4.34
N THR A 40 -18.94 4.02 -3.47
CA THR A 40 -19.06 3.43 -2.13
C THR A 40 -19.00 4.46 -1.01
N ILE A 41 -18.97 5.76 -1.33
CA ILE A 41 -18.87 6.83 -0.34
C ILE A 41 -20.08 6.81 0.60
N GLU A 42 -21.30 6.64 0.08
CA GLU A 42 -22.51 6.61 0.93
C GLU A 42 -22.49 5.45 1.94
N GLU A 43 -21.92 4.30 1.56
CA GLU A 43 -21.78 3.15 2.45
C GLU A 43 -20.71 3.37 3.53
N ALA A 44 -19.65 4.10 3.20
CA ALA A 44 -18.62 4.50 4.15
C ALA A 44 -19.13 5.55 5.14
N GLU A 45 -19.97 6.49 4.71
CA GLU A 45 -20.53 7.56 5.56
C GLU A 45 -21.48 7.08 6.65
N LYS A 46 -21.86 5.79 6.64
CA LYS A 46 -22.59 5.15 7.73
C LYS A 46 -21.71 4.97 8.98
N ASP A 47 -20.39 4.86 8.80
CA ASP A 47 -19.43 4.62 9.90
C ASP A 47 -18.40 5.76 10.02
N LEU A 48 -18.05 6.39 8.90
CA LEU A 48 -17.08 7.47 8.81
C LEU A 48 -17.76 8.84 8.68
N PRO A 49 -17.17 9.92 9.23
CA PRO A 49 -17.71 11.26 9.07
C PRO A 49 -17.81 11.71 7.61
N ARG A 50 -18.91 12.38 7.25
CA ARG A 50 -19.13 12.92 5.88
C ARG A 50 -18.06 13.93 5.45
N ASN A 51 -17.48 14.66 6.41
CA ASN A 51 -16.42 15.64 6.20
C ASN A 51 -15.01 15.03 6.08
N LEU A 52 -14.88 13.70 5.95
CA LEU A 52 -13.61 13.03 5.73
C LEU A 52 -13.20 13.04 4.25
N CYS A 53 -11.90 12.88 3.99
CA CYS A 53 -11.33 12.81 2.64
C CYS A 53 -12.07 11.76 1.77
N PRO A 54 -12.50 12.11 0.53
CA PRO A 54 -13.24 11.20 -0.34
C PRO A 54 -12.45 9.94 -0.70
N LEU A 55 -11.13 10.03 -0.84
CA LEU A 55 -10.26 8.86 -1.09
C LEU A 55 -10.32 7.86 0.07
N ILE A 56 -10.42 8.33 1.32
CA ILE A 56 -10.55 7.48 2.50
C ILE A 56 -11.93 6.82 2.52
N LYS A 57 -12.98 7.63 2.32
CA LYS A 57 -14.37 7.14 2.30
C LYS A 57 -14.57 6.10 1.19
N SER A 58 -14.14 6.40 -0.02
CA SER A 58 -14.18 5.48 -1.16
C SER A 58 -13.43 4.18 -0.85
N SER A 59 -12.18 4.28 -0.45
CA SER A 59 -11.34 3.10 -0.15
C SER A 59 -11.93 2.20 0.95
N TYR A 60 -12.39 2.79 2.05
CA TYR A 60 -13.06 2.07 3.13
C TYR A 60 -14.37 1.44 2.67
N GLY A 61 -15.21 2.21 1.96
CA GLY A 61 -16.49 1.72 1.44
C GLY A 61 -16.31 0.54 0.49
N PHE A 62 -15.31 0.57 -0.39
CA PHE A 62 -14.95 -0.54 -1.26
C PHE A 62 -14.50 -1.79 -0.49
N GLY A 63 -13.78 -1.60 0.61
CA GLY A 63 -13.39 -2.71 1.48
C GLY A 63 -14.57 -3.28 2.27
N LYS A 64 -15.39 -2.43 2.88
CA LYS A 64 -16.56 -2.81 3.69
C LYS A 64 -17.64 -3.53 2.89
N THR A 65 -17.80 -3.17 1.62
CA THR A 65 -18.86 -3.71 0.75
C THR A 65 -18.39 -4.88 -0.11
N ASP A 66 -17.14 -5.35 0.06
CA ASP A 66 -16.51 -6.39 -0.76
C ASP A 66 -16.54 -6.12 -2.29
N LYS A 67 -16.78 -4.86 -2.69
CA LYS A 67 -16.83 -4.47 -4.11
C LYS A 67 -15.44 -4.36 -4.75
N CYS A 68 -14.37 -4.23 -3.96
CA CYS A 68 -13.01 -4.24 -4.47
C CYS A 68 -12.43 -5.67 -4.42
N PRO A 69 -12.26 -6.35 -5.56
CA PRO A 69 -11.72 -7.71 -5.57
C PRO A 69 -10.30 -7.76 -5.00
N TYR A 70 -9.49 -6.73 -5.24
CA TYR A 70 -8.13 -6.65 -4.68
C TYR A 70 -8.14 -6.60 -3.15
N PHE A 71 -9.06 -5.85 -2.56
CA PHE A 71 -9.25 -5.82 -1.11
C PHE A 71 -9.75 -7.16 -0.58
N TYR A 72 -10.79 -7.71 -1.23
CA TYR A 72 -11.39 -8.99 -0.86
C TYR A 72 -10.33 -10.10 -0.79
N PHE A 73 -9.48 -10.19 -1.81
CA PHE A 73 -8.40 -11.17 -1.90
C PHE A 73 -7.13 -10.81 -1.12
N SER A 74 -7.01 -9.61 -0.52
CA SER A 74 -5.84 -9.29 0.32
C SER A 74 -5.80 -10.17 1.56
N ASP A 75 -4.66 -10.83 1.80
CA ASP A 75 -4.38 -11.64 3.01
C ASP A 75 -3.94 -10.79 4.21
N LEU A 76 -3.43 -9.60 3.90
CA LEU A 76 -2.99 -8.57 4.84
C LEU A 76 -3.16 -7.20 4.18
N VAL A 77 -3.62 -6.23 4.95
CA VAL A 77 -3.54 -4.81 4.61
C VAL A 77 -2.45 -4.18 5.47
N VAL A 78 -1.56 -3.43 4.85
CA VAL A 78 -0.56 -2.62 5.56
C VAL A 78 -0.93 -1.14 5.42
N GLY A 79 -1.16 -0.50 6.56
CA GLY A 79 -1.46 0.92 6.67
C GLY A 79 -0.36 1.69 7.39
N GLU A 80 -0.35 3.00 7.25
CA GLU A 80 0.64 3.88 7.86
C GLU A 80 -0.01 5.09 8.53
N THR A 81 0.56 5.55 9.64
CA THR A 81 0.04 6.68 10.41
C THR A 81 0.33 8.06 9.79
N THR A 82 -0.07 8.24 8.53
CA THR A 82 0.18 9.44 7.71
C THR A 82 -0.77 10.59 8.04
N CYS A 83 -2.07 10.42 7.79
CA CYS A 83 -3.10 11.40 8.14
C CYS A 83 -4.10 10.82 9.14
N ASP A 84 -4.75 11.69 9.92
CA ASP A 84 -5.68 11.28 10.98
C ASP A 84 -6.83 10.43 10.45
N GLY A 85 -7.35 10.77 9.27
CA GLY A 85 -8.43 10.01 8.63
C GLY A 85 -8.02 8.57 8.32
N LYS A 86 -6.82 8.34 7.80
CA LYS A 86 -6.33 6.98 7.51
C LYS A 86 -6.07 6.20 8.80
N LYS A 87 -5.49 6.85 9.81
CA LYS A 87 -5.25 6.24 11.12
C LYS A 87 -6.53 5.66 11.71
N LYS A 88 -7.60 6.47 11.76
CA LYS A 88 -8.91 6.00 12.23
C LYS A 88 -9.51 4.96 11.29
N MET A 89 -9.47 5.16 9.97
CA MET A 89 -9.98 4.20 8.99
C MET A 89 -9.38 2.79 9.20
N TYR A 90 -8.09 2.68 9.50
CA TYR A 90 -7.45 1.37 9.74
C TYR A 90 -7.99 0.66 10.98
N GLU A 91 -8.38 1.39 12.02
CA GLU A 91 -9.01 0.79 13.21
C GLU A 91 -10.35 0.14 12.84
N TYR A 92 -11.22 0.85 12.10
CA TYR A 92 -12.48 0.29 11.61
C TYR A 92 -12.26 -0.86 10.61
N MET A 93 -11.25 -0.74 9.75
CA MET A 93 -10.92 -1.77 8.76
C MET A 93 -10.41 -3.06 9.40
N ALA A 94 -9.73 -2.96 10.54
CA ALA A 94 -9.21 -4.10 11.28
C ALA A 94 -10.32 -5.01 11.83
N GLU A 95 -11.56 -4.53 11.92
CA GLU A 95 -12.72 -5.33 12.35
C GLU A 95 -13.09 -6.43 11.35
N PHE A 96 -12.73 -6.27 10.07
CA PHE A 96 -13.13 -7.20 9.00
C PHE A 96 -12.00 -7.61 8.05
N LYS A 97 -10.77 -7.12 8.26
CA LYS A 97 -9.58 -7.51 7.48
C LYS A 97 -8.36 -7.54 8.40
N PRO A 98 -7.40 -8.47 8.24
CA PRO A 98 -6.12 -8.36 8.92
C PRO A 98 -5.40 -7.08 8.49
N VAL A 99 -5.12 -6.19 9.44
CA VAL A 99 -4.44 -4.92 9.20
C VAL A 99 -3.20 -4.82 10.09
N HIS A 100 -2.06 -4.49 9.50
CA HIS A 100 -0.85 -4.09 10.20
C HIS A 100 -0.63 -2.59 10.00
N VAL A 101 -0.60 -1.80 11.08
CA VAL A 101 -0.40 -0.35 10.99
C VAL A 101 1.02 0.02 11.40
N MET A 102 1.75 0.64 10.49
CA MET A 102 3.08 1.18 10.72
C MET A 102 3.03 2.62 11.24
N GLN A 103 3.84 2.92 12.25
CA GLN A 103 4.01 4.28 12.79
C GLN A 103 5.03 5.08 11.97
N LEU A 104 4.56 5.78 10.94
CA LEU A 104 5.41 6.69 10.17
C LEU A 104 5.79 7.91 11.03
N PRO A 105 7.09 8.21 11.24
CA PRO A 105 7.50 9.40 11.98
C PRO A 105 7.12 10.69 11.22
N ASN A 106 6.79 11.73 11.97
CA ASN A 106 6.47 13.06 11.42
C ASN A 106 7.71 13.88 11.02
N SER A 107 8.92 13.37 11.29
CA SER A 107 10.20 13.97 10.94
C SER A 107 11.09 12.94 10.26
N VAL A 108 11.96 13.41 9.37
CA VAL A 108 12.99 12.60 8.69
C VAL A 108 14.41 13.05 9.07
N LYS A 109 14.53 14.06 9.93
CA LYS A 109 15.79 14.77 10.17
C LYS A 109 16.59 14.16 11.31
N ASP A 110 15.91 13.80 12.39
CA ASP A 110 16.53 13.33 13.63
C ASP A 110 16.70 11.80 13.68
N ASP A 111 17.69 11.39 14.46
CA ASP A 111 18.06 9.97 14.62
C ASP A 111 16.96 9.15 15.30
N ALA A 112 16.18 9.76 16.20
CA ALA A 112 15.08 9.09 16.87
C ALA A 112 13.98 8.68 15.88
N SER A 113 13.63 9.57 14.95
CA SER A 113 12.67 9.29 13.88
C SER A 113 13.17 8.20 12.93
N ARG A 114 14.46 8.23 12.56
CA ARG A 114 15.07 7.17 11.73
C ARG A 114 15.10 5.82 12.43
N ALA A 115 15.40 5.82 13.74
CA ALA A 115 15.39 4.62 14.57
C ALA A 115 13.98 4.03 14.69
N LEU A 116 12.96 4.88 14.91
CA LEU A 116 11.56 4.46 14.90
C LEU A 116 11.19 3.82 13.56
N TRP A 117 11.48 4.47 12.44
CA TRP A 117 11.14 3.93 11.13
C TRP A 117 11.83 2.59 10.84
N LYS A 118 13.10 2.45 11.23
CA LYS A 118 13.80 1.15 11.14
C LYS A 118 13.09 0.08 11.98
N ALA A 119 12.70 0.41 13.21
CA ALA A 119 11.98 -0.53 14.08
C ALA A 119 10.61 -0.93 13.50
N GLU A 120 9.89 0.00 12.89
CA GLU A 120 8.63 -0.28 12.17
C GLU A 120 8.84 -1.24 11.00
N MET A 121 9.88 -1.05 10.17
CA MET A 121 10.17 -1.97 9.08
C MET A 121 10.47 -3.40 9.58
N LEU A 122 11.21 -3.53 10.69
CA LEU A 122 11.48 -4.83 11.32
C LEU A 122 10.21 -5.46 11.92
N ARG A 123 9.30 -4.66 12.48
CA ARG A 123 7.99 -5.14 12.96
C ARG A 123 7.11 -5.62 11.81
N LEU A 124 7.10 -4.90 10.69
CA LEU A 124 6.40 -5.33 9.49
C LEU A 124 6.98 -6.65 8.95
N GLN A 125 8.31 -6.78 8.89
CA GLN A 125 8.96 -8.02 8.46
C GLN A 125 8.45 -9.21 9.28
N LYS A 126 8.51 -9.12 10.61
CA LYS A 126 8.01 -10.18 11.49
C LYS A 126 6.53 -10.49 11.27
N ALA A 127 5.69 -9.46 11.16
CA ALA A 127 4.26 -9.65 10.92
C ALA A 127 3.99 -10.37 9.58
N VAL A 128 4.78 -10.08 8.54
CA VAL A 128 4.69 -10.76 7.24
C VAL A 128 5.16 -12.21 7.35
N GLU A 129 6.29 -12.46 8.00
CA GLU A 129 6.84 -13.81 8.21
C GLU A 129 5.88 -14.70 9.01
N GLU A 130 5.31 -14.18 10.10
CA GLU A 130 4.30 -14.88 10.91
C GLU A 130 3.03 -15.17 10.11
N ARG A 131 2.59 -14.21 9.28
CA ARG A 131 1.37 -14.33 8.49
C ARG A 131 1.50 -15.38 7.38
N PHE A 132 2.66 -15.46 6.73
CA PHE A 132 2.92 -16.34 5.58
C PHE A 132 3.70 -17.61 5.93
N GLY A 133 4.15 -17.74 7.17
CA GLY A 133 4.66 -18.99 7.74
C GLY A 133 6.10 -19.32 7.35
N HIS A 134 6.89 -18.33 6.94
CA HIS A 134 8.32 -18.51 6.64
C HIS A 134 9.12 -17.23 6.83
N GLU A 135 10.42 -17.37 7.10
CA GLU A 135 11.34 -16.24 7.23
C GLU A 135 11.67 -15.62 5.86
N ILE A 136 11.94 -14.31 5.86
CA ILE A 136 12.43 -13.58 4.70
C ILE A 136 13.96 -13.64 4.72
N SER A 137 14.56 -14.26 3.71
CA SER A 137 16.01 -14.30 3.57
C SER A 137 16.57 -12.95 3.13
N GLU A 138 17.83 -12.69 3.49
CA GLU A 138 18.53 -11.48 3.04
C GLU A 138 18.62 -11.40 1.52
N ASP A 139 18.86 -12.52 0.84
CA ASP A 139 18.94 -12.59 -0.62
C ASP A 139 17.59 -12.25 -1.27
N ALA A 140 16.48 -12.82 -0.76
CA ALA A 140 15.14 -12.51 -1.26
C ALA A 140 14.80 -11.02 -1.09
N LEU A 141 15.19 -10.43 0.05
CA LEU A 141 15.01 -9.00 0.29
C LEU A 141 15.86 -8.14 -0.66
N ARG A 142 17.12 -8.51 -0.90
CA ARG A 142 18.01 -7.84 -1.86
C ARG A 142 17.46 -7.90 -3.28
N ASP A 143 16.93 -9.05 -3.70
CA ASP A 143 16.31 -9.23 -5.01
C ASP A 143 15.04 -8.38 -5.16
N ALA A 144 14.18 -8.33 -4.15
CA ALA A 144 13.00 -7.48 -4.14
C ALA A 144 13.36 -5.98 -4.23
N ILE A 145 14.38 -5.53 -3.49
CA ILE A 145 14.92 -4.16 -3.56
C ILE A 145 15.45 -3.85 -4.96
N ALA A 146 16.25 -4.75 -5.54
CA ALA A 146 16.81 -4.57 -6.86
C ALA A 146 15.70 -4.46 -7.93
N LEU A 147 14.67 -5.30 -7.83
CA LEU A 147 13.51 -5.28 -8.72
C LEU A 147 12.74 -3.96 -8.61
N LYS A 148 12.34 -3.54 -7.40
CA LYS A 148 11.61 -2.27 -7.20
C LYS A 148 12.43 -1.06 -7.62
N ASN A 149 13.76 -1.08 -7.43
CA ASN A 149 14.62 0.00 -7.91
C ASN A 149 14.75 0.04 -9.45
N ARG A 150 14.66 -1.10 -10.14
CA ARG A 150 14.55 -1.09 -11.62
C ARG A 150 13.22 -0.50 -12.06
N GLU A 151 12.12 -0.91 -11.44
CA GLU A 151 10.78 -0.37 -11.73
C GLU A 151 10.71 1.14 -11.52
N ARG A 152 11.16 1.65 -10.36
CA ARG A 152 11.19 3.09 -10.06
C ARG A 152 12.01 3.88 -11.07
N ARG A 153 13.16 3.34 -11.51
CA ARG A 153 13.99 3.99 -12.55
C ARG A 153 13.29 4.00 -13.91
N ALA A 154 12.66 2.90 -14.29
CA ALA A 154 11.89 2.83 -15.54
C ALA A 154 10.74 3.84 -15.54
N LEU A 155 9.99 3.91 -14.44
CA LEU A 155 8.88 4.84 -14.27
C LEU A 155 9.37 6.31 -14.27
N ALA A 156 10.48 6.61 -13.58
CA ALA A 156 11.08 7.94 -13.62
C ALA A 156 11.52 8.32 -15.04
N ASN A 157 12.17 7.42 -15.78
CA ASN A 157 12.55 7.65 -17.18
C ASN A 157 11.34 7.89 -18.08
N PHE A 158 10.24 7.16 -17.85
CA PHE A 158 8.98 7.39 -18.55
C PHE A 158 8.42 8.79 -18.25
N TYR A 159 8.37 9.21 -16.98
CA TYR A 159 7.93 10.56 -16.61
C TYR A 159 8.79 11.68 -17.23
N HIS A 160 10.11 11.46 -17.41
CA HIS A 160 10.99 12.44 -18.06
C HIS A 160 10.62 12.72 -19.52
N LEU A 161 9.88 11.84 -20.21
CA LEU A 161 9.38 12.12 -21.56
C LEU A 161 8.46 13.34 -21.62
N GLY A 162 7.79 13.67 -20.51
CA GLY A 162 6.96 14.88 -20.39
C GLY A 162 7.75 16.19 -20.38
N GLN A 163 9.07 16.14 -20.26
CA GLN A 163 9.94 17.33 -20.29
C GLN A 163 10.34 17.78 -21.71
N LEU A 164 10.06 16.96 -22.73
CA LEU A 164 10.35 17.30 -24.12
C LEU A 164 9.51 18.50 -24.57
N ASN A 165 10.00 19.25 -25.56
CA ASN A 165 9.29 20.39 -26.14
C ASN A 165 9.26 20.29 -27.68
N PRO A 166 8.12 19.94 -28.30
CA PRO A 166 6.84 19.61 -27.64
C PRO A 166 6.91 18.27 -26.86
N PRO A 167 6.05 18.07 -25.85
CA PRO A 167 6.03 16.83 -25.07
C PRO A 167 5.64 15.64 -25.95
N ALA A 168 6.27 14.49 -25.73
CA ALA A 168 6.01 13.29 -26.53
C ALA A 168 4.64 12.64 -26.25
N LEU A 169 4.06 12.89 -25.07
CA LEU A 169 2.78 12.35 -24.61
C LEU A 169 2.03 13.42 -23.81
N SER A 170 0.71 13.31 -23.75
CA SER A 170 -0.10 14.14 -22.88
C SER A 170 0.08 13.74 -21.41
N GLY A 171 -0.11 14.68 -20.48
CA GLY A 171 -0.06 14.37 -19.04
C GLY A 171 -1.13 13.35 -18.61
N SER A 172 -2.28 13.31 -19.29
CA SER A 172 -3.33 12.33 -19.03
C SER A 172 -2.98 10.93 -19.51
N ASP A 173 -2.17 10.78 -20.56
CA ASP A 173 -1.65 9.47 -20.97
C ASP A 173 -0.55 8.99 -20.02
N ILE A 174 0.28 9.90 -19.54
CA ILE A 174 1.29 9.61 -18.51
C ILE A 174 0.64 9.10 -17.22
N LEU A 175 -0.48 9.68 -16.78
CA LEU A 175 -1.19 9.29 -15.55
C LEU A 175 -1.79 7.87 -15.59
N LYS A 176 -1.99 7.28 -16.78
CA LYS A 176 -2.58 5.94 -16.92
C LYS A 176 -1.58 4.80 -16.66
N VAL A 177 -0.30 5.13 -16.50
CA VAL A 177 0.83 4.19 -16.34
C VAL A 177 1.34 4.24 -14.91
#